data_AF-A0A350FYY2-F1
#
_entry.id   AF-A0A350FYY2-F1
#
_cell.length_a   1.000
_cell.length_b   1.000
_cell.length_c   1.000
_cell.angle_alpha   90.00
_cell.angle_beta   90.00
_cell.angle_gamma   90.00
#
_symmetry.space_group_name_H-M   'P 1'
#
loop_
_entity.id
_entity.type
_entity.pdbx_description
1 polymer ?
#
loop_
_entity_poly.entity_id
_entity_poly.type
_entity_poly.pdbx_seq_one_letter_code
_entity_poly.pdbx_strand_id
1 'polypeptide(L)'
;MKNDFRSAALSPADRAMCEYVEKLTLKPWEMVEGDVIALRDAGFSDSAILDINQVTGYYAYVNRLADGLGVELEEFWKTLDQDNDY
;
A
#
# COMPACT_ATOMS: atom_id res chain seq x y z
N MET A 1 -5.39 -9.87 -12.70
CA MET A 1 -4.90 -8.60 -13.31
C MET A 1 -4.78 -7.53 -12.20
N LYS A 2 -3.58 -7.03 -11.89
CA LYS A 2 -3.37 -5.99 -10.85
C LYS A 2 -3.92 -4.66 -11.37
N ASN A 3 -5.16 -4.32 -11.02
CA ASN A 3 -5.78 -3.06 -11.45
C ASN A 3 -5.04 -1.87 -10.82
N ASP A 4 -4.64 -0.91 -11.66
CA ASP A 4 -4.10 0.37 -11.21
C ASP A 4 -5.19 1.09 -10.41
N PHE A 5 -4.91 1.41 -9.14
CA PHE A 5 -5.87 2.07 -8.26
C PHE A 5 -6.34 3.43 -8.82
N ARG A 6 -5.57 4.04 -9.74
CA ARG A 6 -5.97 5.27 -10.46
C ARG A 6 -7.19 5.08 -11.34
N SER A 7 -7.45 3.86 -11.79
CA SER A 7 -8.61 3.50 -12.62
C SER A 7 -9.80 2.99 -11.81
N ALA A 8 -9.61 2.76 -10.51
CA ALA A 8 -10.66 2.31 -9.60
C ALA A 8 -11.57 3.49 -9.20
N ALA A 9 -12.86 3.21 -9.05
CA ALA A 9 -13.83 4.17 -8.52
C ALA A 9 -13.65 4.30 -7.00
N LEU A 10 -12.62 5.05 -6.59
CA LEU A 10 -12.28 5.31 -5.19
C LEU A 10 -12.91 6.61 -4.70
N SER A 11 -13.20 6.66 -3.39
CA SER A 11 -13.52 7.93 -2.76
C SER A 11 -12.30 8.87 -2.80
N PRO A 12 -12.48 10.19 -2.69
CA PRO A 12 -11.35 11.12 -2.61
C PRO A 12 -10.38 10.77 -1.46
N ALA A 13 -10.90 10.27 -0.34
CA ALA A 13 -10.10 9.85 0.80
C ALA A 13 -9.28 8.58 0.49
N ASP A 14 -9.89 7.56 -0.10
CA ASP A 14 -9.17 6.33 -0.48
C ASP A 14 -8.09 6.63 -1.53
N ARG A 15 -8.36 7.53 -2.47
CA ARG A 15 -7.38 7.96 -3.46
C ARG A 15 -6.18 8.65 -2.80
N ALA A 16 -6.42 9.58 -1.86
CA ALA A 16 -5.36 10.25 -1.12
C ALA A 16 -4.52 9.25 -0.31
N MET A 17 -5.17 8.27 0.33
CA MET A 17 -4.49 7.18 1.02
C MET A 17 -3.60 6.37 0.06
N CYS A 18 -4.12 5.94 -1.09
CA CYS A 18 -3.35 5.16 -2.06
C CYS A 18 -2.15 5.94 -2.62
N GLU A 19 -2.30 7.23 -2.89
CA GLU A 19 -1.20 8.10 -3.35
C GLU A 19 -0.10 8.23 -2.28
N TYR A 20 -0.49 8.42 -1.01
CA TYR A 20 0.44 8.45 0.11
C TYR A 20 1.21 7.11 0.25
N VAL A 21 0.48 5.99 0.23
CA VAL A 21 1.06 4.63 0.37
C VAL A 21 2.01 4.32 -0.79
N GLU A 22 1.65 4.69 -2.02
CA GLU A 22 2.50 4.52 -3.20
C GLU A 22 3.80 5.31 -3.06
N LYS A 23 3.72 6.59 -2.68
CA LYS A 23 4.90 7.43 -2.48
C LYS A 23 5.81 6.88 -1.38
N LEU A 24 5.23 6.51 -0.24
CA LEU A 24 5.99 5.95 0.89
C LEU A 24 6.66 4.61 0.53
N THR A 25 6.05 3.83 -0.35
CA THR A 25 6.59 2.55 -0.81
C THR A 25 7.72 2.74 -1.82
N LEU A 26 7.54 3.60 -2.82
CA LEU A 26 8.45 3.72 -3.96
C LEU A 26 9.55 4.75 -3.75
N LYS A 27 9.25 5.82 -3.01
CA LYS A 27 10.14 6.98 -2.82
C LYS A 27 10.08 7.52 -1.38
N PRO A 28 10.35 6.69 -0.35
CA PRO A 28 10.29 7.13 1.05
C PRO A 28 11.23 8.32 1.36
N TRP A 29 12.29 8.51 0.59
CA TRP A 29 13.23 9.65 0.74
C TRP A 29 12.66 11.00 0.26
N GLU A 30 11.53 11.02 -0.44
CA GLU A 30 10.84 12.25 -0.89
C GLU A 30 9.68 12.64 0.01
N MET A 31 9.43 11.92 1.11
CA MET A 31 8.34 12.21 2.04
C MET A 31 8.55 13.57 2.73
N VAL A 32 7.48 14.36 2.81
CA VAL A 32 7.44 15.68 3.42
C VAL A 32 6.17 15.84 4.26
N GLU A 33 6.14 16.88 5.10
CA GLU A 33 4.97 17.17 5.96
C GLU A 33 3.67 17.35 5.14
N GLY A 34 3.77 17.91 3.92
CA GLY A 34 2.64 18.09 3.02
C GLY A 34 1.89 16.79 2.67
N ASP A 35 2.58 15.65 2.66
CA ASP A 35 1.94 14.35 2.40
C ASP A 35 1.01 13.94 3.55
N VAL A 36 1.39 14.26 4.79
CA VAL A 36 0.58 14.01 5.99
C VAL A 36 -0.59 14.99 6.07
N ILE A 37 -0.35 16.26 5.72
CA ILE A 37 -1.39 17.29 5.65
C ILE A 37 -2.48 16.89 4.64
N ALA A 38 -2.08 16.39 3.47
CA ALA A 38 -3.05 15.94 2.45
C ALA A 38 -3.99 14.83 2.97
N LEU A 39 -3.49 13.91 3.81
CA LEU A 39 -4.35 12.90 4.46
C LEU A 39 -5.29 13.51 5.49
N ARG A 40 -4.83 14.49 6.27
CA ARG A 40 -5.72 15.21 7.21
C ARG A 40 -6.83 15.95 6.47
N ASP A 41 -6.49 16.63 5.38
CA ASP A 41 -7.45 17.36 4.54
C ASP A 41 -8.46 16.41 3.87
N ALA A 42 -8.07 15.15 3.63
CA ALA A 42 -8.95 14.09 3.17
C ALA A 42 -9.85 13.49 4.27
N GLY A 43 -9.71 13.94 5.53
CA GLY A 43 -10.55 13.56 6.66
C GLY A 43 -9.97 12.46 7.56
N PHE A 44 -8.72 12.04 7.36
CA PHE A 44 -8.07 11.07 8.25
C PHE A 44 -7.65 11.72 9.57
N SER A 45 -7.89 11.02 10.68
CA SER A 45 -7.33 11.40 11.99
C SER A 45 -5.84 11.09 12.06
N ASP A 46 -5.12 11.73 12.99
CA ASP A 46 -3.70 11.44 13.23
C ASP A 46 -3.44 9.96 13.55
N SER A 47 -4.35 9.31 14.27
CA SER A 47 -4.26 7.87 14.54
C SER A 47 -4.40 7.03 13.27
N ALA A 48 -5.35 7.37 12.39
CA ALA A 48 -5.52 6.67 11.12
C ALA A 48 -4.32 6.86 10.19
N ILE A 49 -3.71 8.05 10.19
CA ILE A 49 -2.48 8.31 9.41
C ILE A 49 -1.32 7.48 9.94
N LEU A 50 -1.18 7.37 11.27
CA LEU A 50 -0.19 6.49 11.88
C LEU A 50 -0.39 5.04 11.46
N ASP A 51 -1.63 4.54 11.49
CA ASP A 51 -1.97 3.18 11.07
C ASP A 51 -1.62 2.93 9.60
N ILE A 52 -1.99 3.86 8.70
CA ILE A 52 -1.63 3.80 7.27
C ILE A 52 -0.11 3.70 7.09
N ASN A 53 0.65 4.55 7.80
CA ASN A 53 2.11 4.55 7.73
C ASN A 53 2.71 3.23 8.24
N GLN A 54 2.24 2.73 9.40
CA GLN A 54 2.74 1.52 10.02
C GLN A 54 2.47 0.28 9.16
N VAL A 55 1.26 0.14 8.62
CA VAL A 55 0.91 -0.97 7.73
C VAL A 55 1.79 -0.93 6.48
N THR A 56 1.95 0.25 5.87
CA THR A 56 2.82 0.43 4.69
C THR A 56 4.27 0.03 5.00
N GLY A 57 4.81 0.51 6.11
CA GLY A 57 6.18 0.20 6.54
C GLY A 57 6.39 -1.28 6.82
N TYR A 58 5.42 -1.93 7.48
CA TYR A 58 5.48 -3.36 7.78
C TYR A 58 5.52 -4.20 6.49
N TYR A 59 4.63 -3.96 5.53
CA TYR A 59 4.66 -4.66 4.25
C TYR A 59 5.95 -4.39 3.47
N ALA A 60 6.46 -3.15 3.49
CA ALA A 60 7.72 -2.84 2.85
C ALA A 60 8.90 -3.59 3.50
N TYR A 61 8.89 -3.84 4.81
CA TYR A 61 9.88 -4.66 5.49
C TYR A 61 9.76 -6.14 5.08
N VAL A 62 8.56 -6.71 5.17
CA VAL A 62 8.30 -8.12 4.82
C VAL A 62 8.65 -8.41 3.36
N ASN A 63 8.25 -7.53 2.43
CA ASN A 63 8.56 -7.70 1.01
C ASN A 63 10.08 -7.71 0.77
N ARG A 64 10.83 -6.83 1.44
CA ARG A 64 12.30 -6.82 1.33
C ARG A 64 12.95 -8.08 1.87
N LEU A 65 12.40 -8.69 2.93
CA LEU A 65 12.89 -9.97 3.43
C LEU A 65 12.57 -11.10 2.44
N ALA A 66 11.32 -11.17 1.98
CA ALA A 66 10.89 -12.21 1.06
C ALA A 66 11.67 -12.15 -0.26
N ASP A 67 11.70 -10.98 -0.90
CA ASP A 67 12.39 -10.77 -2.18
C ASP A 67 13.91 -10.88 -2.02
N GLY A 68 14.46 -10.37 -0.91
CA GLY A 68 15.90 -10.39 -0.65
C GLY A 68 16.45 -11.79 -0.36
N LEU A 69 15.64 -12.69 0.19
CA LEU A 69 16.02 -14.07 0.51
C LEU A 69 15.49 -15.10 -0.49
N GLY A 70 14.65 -14.69 -1.46
CA GLY A 70 14.02 -15.59 -2.42
C GLY A 70 12.96 -16.50 -1.80
N VAL A 71 12.20 -16.00 -0.81
CA VAL A 71 11.10 -16.76 -0.20
C VAL A 71 9.95 -16.87 -1.20
N GLU A 72 9.60 -18.10 -1.57
CA GLU A 72 8.44 -18.36 -2.42
C GLU A 72 7.14 -18.49 -1.62
N LEU A 73 6.02 -18.20 -2.27
CA LEU A 73 4.69 -18.50 -1.74
C LEU A 73 4.54 -20.00 -1.52
N GLU A 74 3.86 -20.38 -0.43
CA GLU A 74 3.48 -21.77 -0.21
C GLU A 74 2.54 -22.28 -1.32
N GLU A 75 2.67 -23.56 -1.68
CA GLU A 75 1.90 -24.21 -2.76
C GLU A 75 0.37 -24.04 -2.62
N PHE A 76 -0.13 -23.96 -1.39
CA PHE A 76 -1.55 -23.70 -1.10
C PHE A 76 -2.07 -22.38 -1.69
N TRP A 77 -1.25 -21.34 -1.71
CA TRP A 77 -1.63 -20.04 -2.28
C TRP A 77 -1.48 -20.02 -3.80
N LYS A 78 -0.60 -20.85 -4.36
CA LYS A 78 -0.42 -21.00 -5.82
C LYS A 78 -1.64 -21.63 -6.50
N THR A 79 -2.37 -22.51 -5.80
CA THR A 79 -3.58 -23.17 -6.35
C THR A 79 -4.80 -22.25 -6.40
N LEU A 80 -4.91 -21.29 -5.47
CA LEU A 80 -6.04 -20.35 -5.44
C LEU A 80 -5.97 -19.29 -6.56
N ASP A 81 -4.78 -18.93 -7.02
CA ASP A 81 -4.59 -18.01 -8.16
C ASP A 81 -4.97 -18.66 -9.51
N GLN A 82 -4.98 -20.01 -9.60
CA GLN A 82 -5.38 -20.72 -10.82
C GLN A 82 -6.90 -20.86 -10.97
N ASP A 83 -7.64 -20.81 -9.86
CA ASP A 83 -9.09 -21.04 -9.82
C ASP A 83 -9.92 -19.74 -9.84
N ASN A 84 -9.29 -18.56 -9.84
CA ASN A 84 -9.95 -17.27 -9.67
C ASN A 84 -9.87 -16.36 -10.91
N ASP A 85 -10.05 -16.96 -12.09
CA ASP A 85 -10.24 -16.25 -13.38
C ASP A 85 -11.72 -15.82 -13.51
N TYR A 86 -12.07 -14.71 -12.84
CA TYR A 86 -13.32 -13.97 -13.04
C TYR A 86 -13.03 -12.54 -13.52
#